data_AF-A0AAX1URJ6-F1
#
_entry.id   AF-A0AAX1URJ6-F1
#
_cell.length_a   1.000
_cell.length_b   1.000
_cell.length_c   1.000
_cell.angle_alpha   90.00
_cell.angle_beta   90.00
_cell.angle_gamma   90.00
#
_symmetry.space_group_name_H-M   'P 1'
#
loop_
_entity.id
_entity.type
_entity.pdbx_description
1 polymer ?
#
loop_
_entity_poly.entity_id
_entity_poly.type
_entity_poly.pdbx_seq_one_letter_code
_entity_poly.pdbx_strand_id
1 'polypeptide(L)'
;MSEVEIRGLTRVARPKPNRAGFTILAYFDCTARGLALYGCALVRTPKNGMVAWPPKIEAEDGMRRRIEIEDDSLRHAMMLHAREAYRALGGTDAEWIGKSIPMRPRPEDRDGLNRFLQE
;
A
#
# COMPACT_ATOMS: atom_id res chain seq x y z
N MET A 1 19.58 8.91 -1.91
CA MET A 1 18.46 9.22 -0.99
C MET A 1 17.26 9.56 -1.84
N SER A 2 16.16 8.82 -1.70
CA SER A 2 14.87 9.23 -2.28
C SER A 2 14.33 10.38 -1.43
N GLU A 3 14.40 11.58 -1.97
CA GLU A 3 13.89 12.80 -1.36
C GLU A 3 12.35 12.78 -1.43
N VAL A 4 11.73 12.04 -0.50
CA VAL A 4 10.29 12.03 -0.29
C VAL A 4 9.99 12.50 1.13
N GLU A 5 9.13 13.48 1.26
CA GLU A 5 8.70 14.03 2.54
C GLU A 5 7.17 14.10 2.59
N ILE A 6 6.56 13.50 3.63
CA ILE A 6 5.11 13.60 3.86
C ILE A 6 4.82 14.90 4.58
N ARG A 7 3.98 15.74 3.98
CA ARG A 7 3.59 17.05 4.53
C ARG A 7 2.33 16.98 5.39
N GLY A 8 1.45 16.03 5.09
CA GLY A 8 0.21 15.81 5.81
C GLY A 8 -0.43 14.49 5.39
N LEU A 9 -1.19 13.87 6.30
CA LEU A 9 -1.91 12.64 6.03
C LEU A 9 -3.24 12.63 6.79
N THR A 10 -4.31 12.23 6.11
CA THR A 10 -5.64 12.03 6.68
C THR A 10 -6.08 10.59 6.46
N ARG A 11 -6.37 9.88 7.56
CA ARG A 11 -6.86 8.50 7.52
C ARG A 11 -8.32 8.45 7.06
N VAL A 12 -8.64 7.45 6.25
CA VAL A 12 -10.03 7.13 5.93
C VAL A 12 -10.61 6.31 7.07
N ALA A 13 -11.58 6.86 7.80
CA ALA A 13 -12.12 6.23 9.02
C ALA A 13 -12.80 4.86 8.77
N ARG A 14 -13.46 4.69 7.62
CA ARG A 14 -14.14 3.44 7.24
C ARG A 14 -13.78 3.09 5.80
N PRO A 15 -12.56 2.56 5.57
CA PRO A 15 -12.07 2.32 4.23
C PRO A 15 -12.83 1.17 3.57
N LYS A 16 -13.34 1.38 2.36
CA LYS A 16 -14.15 0.41 1.61
C LYS A 16 -13.47 0.04 0.28
N PRO A 17 -13.43 -1.23 -0.13
CA PRO A 17 -12.92 -1.61 -1.43
C PRO A 17 -13.79 -1.06 -2.56
N ASN A 18 -13.15 -0.64 -3.66
CA ASN A 18 -13.82 -0.31 -4.91
C ASN A 18 -14.18 -1.58 -5.71
N ARG A 19 -14.79 -1.41 -6.89
CA ARG A 19 -15.19 -2.54 -7.77
C ARG A 19 -14.02 -3.45 -8.15
N ALA A 20 -12.81 -2.92 -8.22
CA ALA A 20 -11.60 -3.66 -8.55
C ALA A 20 -10.88 -4.22 -7.29
N GLY A 21 -11.45 -4.07 -6.09
CA GLY A 21 -10.90 -4.57 -4.82
C GLY A 21 -9.86 -3.68 -4.15
N PHE A 22 -9.51 -2.53 -4.74
CA PHE A 22 -8.58 -1.58 -4.12
C PHE A 22 -9.26 -0.80 -3.01
N THR A 23 -8.58 -0.60 -1.90
CA THR A 23 -9.11 0.10 -0.72
C THR A 23 -8.21 1.28 -0.39
N ILE A 24 -8.74 2.50 -0.40
CA ILE A 24 -7.98 3.70 0.03
C ILE A 24 -7.98 3.73 1.56
N LEU A 25 -6.79 3.72 2.16
CA LEU A 25 -6.58 3.75 3.61
C LEU A 25 -6.39 5.18 4.14
N ALA A 26 -5.73 6.02 3.34
CA ALA A 26 -5.48 7.41 3.69
C ALA A 26 -5.24 8.26 2.43
N TYR A 27 -5.46 9.55 2.57
CA TYR A 27 -4.98 10.57 1.64
C TYR A 27 -3.78 11.28 2.25
N PHE A 28 -2.81 11.67 1.44
CA PHE A 28 -1.61 12.34 1.91
C PHE A 28 -1.09 13.34 0.87
N ASP A 29 -0.33 14.31 1.37
CA ASP A 29 0.41 15.29 0.57
C ASP A 29 1.90 15.06 0.77
N CYS A 30 2.70 15.22 -0.27
CA CYS A 30 4.13 15.02 -0.18
C CYS A 30 4.95 15.93 -1.10
N THR A 31 6.20 16.14 -0.73
CA THR A 31 7.24 16.62 -1.64
C THR A 31 8.09 15.45 -2.13
N ALA A 32 8.39 15.43 -3.43
CA ALA A 32 9.17 14.39 -4.07
C ALA A 32 9.97 14.98 -5.25
N ARG A 33 11.32 14.95 -5.18
CA ARG A 33 12.21 15.44 -6.25
C ARG A 33 11.85 16.84 -6.78
N GLY A 34 11.63 17.79 -5.87
CA GLY A 34 11.24 19.16 -6.21
C GLY A 34 9.77 19.37 -6.64
N LEU A 35 8.95 18.31 -6.67
CA LEU A 35 7.52 18.39 -6.95
C LEU A 35 6.71 18.32 -5.65
N ALA A 36 5.71 19.18 -5.50
CA ALA A 36 4.70 19.06 -4.46
C ALA A 36 3.45 18.38 -5.04
N LEU A 37 3.06 17.24 -4.46
CA LEU A 37 1.89 16.46 -4.87
C LEU A 37 0.85 16.52 -3.76
N TYR A 38 -0.36 16.97 -4.10
CA TYR A 38 -1.47 17.13 -3.16
C TYR A 38 -2.60 16.15 -3.49
N GLY A 39 -3.12 15.45 -2.48
CA GLY A 39 -4.20 14.48 -2.65
C GLY A 39 -3.72 13.13 -3.20
N CYS A 40 -2.50 12.71 -2.90
CA CYS A 40 -2.05 11.34 -3.10
C CYS A 40 -2.87 10.37 -2.22
N ALA A 41 -2.88 9.09 -2.56
CA ALA A 41 -3.60 8.08 -1.78
C ALA A 41 -2.70 6.90 -1.41
N LEU A 42 -2.75 6.48 -0.15
CA LEU A 42 -2.19 5.20 0.30
C LEU A 42 -3.27 4.12 0.14
N VAL A 43 -2.98 3.11 -0.66
CA VAL A 43 -3.99 2.16 -1.15
C VAL A 43 -3.56 0.73 -0.88
N ARG A 44 -4.47 -0.04 -0.30
CA ARG A 44 -4.37 -1.50 -0.22
C ARG A 44 -4.84 -2.13 -1.52
N THR A 45 -4.03 -3.00 -2.09
CA THR A 45 -4.34 -3.75 -3.31
C THR A 45 -5.21 -4.98 -3.01
N PRO A 46 -5.88 -5.58 -4.01
CA PRO A 46 -6.64 -6.81 -3.82
C PRO A 46 -5.81 -7.99 -3.30
N LYS A 47 -4.49 -7.97 -3.53
CA LYS A 47 -3.53 -8.96 -3.04
C LYS A 47 -2.97 -8.63 -1.65
N ASN A 48 -3.60 -7.72 -0.90
CA ASN A 48 -3.16 -7.28 0.43
C ASN A 48 -1.78 -6.59 0.46
N GLY A 49 -1.29 -6.12 -0.69
CA GLY A 49 -0.12 -5.24 -0.77
C GLY A 49 -0.52 -3.77 -0.59
N MET A 50 0.48 -2.88 -0.50
CA MET A 50 0.26 -1.43 -0.47
C MET A 50 0.92 -0.74 -1.65
N VAL A 51 0.28 0.30 -2.15
CA VAL A 51 0.79 1.19 -3.20
C VAL A 51 0.43 2.63 -2.89
N ALA A 52 1.27 3.56 -3.32
CA ALA A 52 0.93 4.97 -3.38
C ALA A 52 0.32 5.27 -4.75
N TRP A 53 -0.82 5.96 -4.78
CA TRP A 53 -1.37 6.53 -6.00
C TRP A 53 -1.07 8.03 -6.05
N PRO A 54 -0.64 8.55 -7.20
CA PRO A 54 -0.52 9.99 -7.41
C PRO A 54 -1.90 10.66 -7.35
N PRO A 55 -1.94 12.00 -7.28
CA PRO A 55 -3.19 12.75 -7.23
C PRO A 55 -4.12 12.38 -8.39
N LYS A 56 -5.40 12.20 -8.08
CA LYS A 56 -6.42 12.02 -9.10
C LYS A 56 -6.78 13.41 -9.66
N ILE A 57 -6.36 13.69 -10.88
CA ILE A 57 -6.88 14.83 -11.64
C ILE A 57 -8.16 14.38 -12.33
N GLU A 58 -9.28 14.98 -11.95
CA GLU A 58 -10.54 14.83 -12.69
C GLU A 58 -10.49 15.79 -13.89
N ALA A 59 -10.77 15.25 -15.07
CA ALA A 59 -11.07 16.05 -16.26
C ALA A 59 -12.58 15.96 -16.51
N GLU A 60 -13.14 16.88 -17.30
CA GLU A 60 -14.56 16.86 -17.68
C GLU A 60 -15.00 15.51 -18.29
N ASP A 61 -14.07 14.76 -18.89
CA ASP A 61 -14.29 13.42 -19.44
C ASP A 61 -14.24 12.28 -18.40
N GLY A 62 -13.81 12.54 -17.16
CA GLY A 62 -13.78 11.61 -16.03
C GLY A 62 -12.92 10.34 -16.19
N MET A 63 -12.29 10.12 -17.35
CA MET A 63 -11.88 8.78 -17.75
C MET A 63 -10.39 8.45 -17.54
N ARG A 64 -9.52 9.43 -17.30
CA ARG A 64 -8.06 9.17 -17.26
C ARG A 64 -7.37 9.80 -16.06
N ARG A 65 -6.59 8.99 -15.34
CA ARG A 65 -5.52 9.52 -14.47
C ARG A 65 -4.51 10.23 -15.36
N ARG A 66 -4.22 11.49 -15.05
CA ARG A 66 -3.32 12.35 -15.85
C ARG A 66 -1.91 12.46 -15.27
N ILE A 67 -1.69 11.93 -14.06
CA ILE A 67 -0.37 11.85 -13.44
C ILE A 67 0.00 10.37 -13.31
N GLU A 68 1.17 10.04 -13.83
CA GLU A 68 1.84 8.77 -13.63
C GLU A 68 3.28 9.05 -13.18
N ILE A 69 3.78 8.21 -12.29
CA ILE A 69 5.17 8.27 -11.84
C ILE A 69 5.83 7.04 -12.42
N GLU A 70 6.60 7.17 -13.49
CA GLU A 70 7.22 6.01 -14.17
C GLU A 70 8.34 5.38 -13.32
N ASP A 71 8.97 6.17 -12.45
CA ASP A 71 10.04 5.68 -11.59
C ASP A 71 9.50 4.81 -10.44
N ASP A 72 9.69 3.50 -10.59
CA ASP A 72 9.32 2.47 -9.61
C ASP A 72 9.92 2.72 -8.23
N SER A 73 11.18 3.17 -8.18
CA SER A 73 11.88 3.43 -6.92
C SER A 73 11.24 4.61 -6.19
N LEU A 74 10.81 5.64 -6.92
CA LEU A 74 10.12 6.78 -6.36
C LEU A 74 8.73 6.40 -5.85
N ARG A 75 7.97 5.61 -6.64
CA ARG A 75 6.65 5.12 -6.19
C ARG A 75 6.77 4.28 -4.92
N HIS A 76 7.80 3.44 -4.85
CA HIS A 76 8.08 2.62 -3.68
C HIS A 76 8.43 3.49 -2.46
N ALA A 77 9.31 4.47 -2.62
CA ALA A 77 9.66 5.42 -1.57
C ALA A 77 8.42 6.18 -1.07
N MET A 78 7.60 6.72 -1.97
CA MET A 78 6.34 7.38 -1.60
C MET A 78 5.43 6.48 -0.76
N MET A 79 5.28 5.21 -1.14
CA MET A 79 4.51 4.24 -0.37
C MET A 79 5.10 4.02 1.03
N LEU A 80 6.43 3.84 1.14
CA LEU A 80 7.10 3.62 2.43
C LEU A 80 6.90 4.80 3.39
N HIS A 81 7.20 6.02 2.93
CA HIS A 81 7.07 7.22 3.75
C HIS A 81 5.60 7.49 4.14
N ALA A 82 4.65 7.28 3.21
CA ALA A 82 3.22 7.41 3.52
C ALA A 82 2.75 6.35 4.53
N ARG A 83 3.25 5.11 4.44
CA ARG A 83 2.97 4.04 5.41
C ARG A 83 3.49 4.38 6.80
N GLU A 84 4.69 4.94 6.90
CA GLU A 84 5.26 5.37 8.19
C GLU A 84 4.42 6.47 8.83
N ALA A 85 4.03 7.49 8.06
CA ALA A 85 3.13 8.53 8.53
C ALA A 85 1.75 7.97 8.93
N TYR A 86 1.21 7.02 8.15
CA TYR A 86 -0.05 6.34 8.45
C TYR A 86 -0.01 5.62 9.80
N ARG A 87 1.08 4.91 10.08
CA ARG A 87 1.32 4.24 11.37
C ARG A 87 1.44 5.22 12.53
N ALA A 88 2.18 6.31 12.33
CA ALA A 88 2.33 7.35 13.35
C ALA A 88 0.97 7.97 13.76
N LEU A 89 -0.01 7.95 12.86
CA LEU A 89 -1.38 8.42 13.09
C LEU A 89 -2.35 7.30 13.54
N GLY A 90 -1.82 6.18 14.05
CA GLY A 90 -2.58 5.06 14.61
C GLY A 90 -3.16 4.10 13.57
N GLY A 91 -2.69 4.16 12.33
CA GLY A 91 -2.91 3.10 11.34
C GLY A 91 -2.14 1.83 11.70
N THR A 92 -2.62 0.66 11.30
CA THR A 92 -2.00 -0.62 11.71
C THR A 92 -1.65 -1.52 10.53
N ASP A 93 -0.66 -2.36 10.74
CA ASP A 93 -0.26 -3.37 9.77
C ASP A 93 -1.36 -4.40 9.47
N ALA A 94 -2.21 -4.67 10.46
CA ALA A 94 -3.34 -5.58 10.33
C ALA A 94 -4.39 -5.09 9.31
N GLU A 95 -4.44 -3.79 9.02
CA GLU A 95 -5.34 -3.25 8.00
C GLU A 95 -4.90 -3.65 6.56
N TRP A 96 -3.65 -4.09 6.38
CA TRP A 96 -3.15 -4.61 5.10
C TRP A 96 -2.72 -6.06 5.12
N ILE A 97 -2.20 -6.62 6.21
CA ILE A 97 -1.95 -8.06 6.33
C ILE A 97 -3.32 -8.71 6.46
N GLY A 98 -3.95 -9.04 5.32
CA GLY A 98 -5.17 -9.85 5.32
C GLY A 98 -4.94 -11.05 6.22
N LYS A 99 -5.95 -11.43 7.02
CA LYS A 99 -5.91 -12.60 7.93
C LYS A 99 -5.06 -13.66 7.26
N SER A 100 -3.85 -13.88 7.75
CA SER A 100 -2.95 -14.87 7.20
C SER A 100 -3.77 -16.15 7.15
N ILE A 101 -4.13 -16.61 5.95
CA ILE A 101 -4.67 -17.94 5.79
C ILE A 101 -3.48 -18.80 6.19
N PRO A 102 -3.49 -19.49 7.34
CA PRO A 102 -2.39 -20.36 7.69
C PRO A 102 -2.21 -21.30 6.50
N MET A 103 -1.04 -21.24 5.88
CA MET A 103 -0.69 -22.10 4.77
C MET A 103 -0.85 -23.51 5.30
N ARG A 104 -1.81 -24.28 4.75
CA ARG A 104 -1.91 -25.69 5.11
C ARG A 104 -0.54 -26.31 4.80
N PRO A 105 0.06 -27.07 5.73
CA PRO A 105 1.34 -27.70 5.48
C PRO A 105 1.26 -28.45 4.16
N ARG A 106 2.26 -28.25 3.31
CA ARG A 106 2.31 -28.94 2.02
C ARG A 106 2.52 -30.43 2.32
N PRO A 107 1.98 -31.35 1.50
CA PRO A 107 2.12 -32.79 1.75
C PRO A 107 3.60 -33.20 1.98
N GLU A 108 4.51 -32.57 1.25
CA GLU A 108 5.97 -32.72 1.34
C GLU A 108 6.58 -32.37 2.72
N ASP A 109 5.93 -31.50 3.51
CA ASP A 109 6.39 -31.13 4.86
C ASP A 109 6.12 -32.23 5.90
N ARG A 110 5.18 -33.16 5.62
CA ARG A 110 4.89 -34.31 6.49
C ARG A 110 5.95 -35.40 6.41
N ASP A 111 6.52 -35.59 5.22
CA ASP A 111 7.53 -36.62 4.99
C ASP A 111 8.88 -36.26 5.63
N GLY A 112 9.24 -34.98 5.66
CA GLY A 112 10.44 -34.50 6.35
C GLY A 112 10.37 -34.69 7.87
N LEU A 113 9.20 -34.43 8.48
CA LEU A 113 9.01 -34.56 9.93
C LEU A 113 9.05 -36.03 10.39
N ASN A 114 8.45 -36.94 9.62
CA ASN A 114 8.50 -38.37 9.92
C ASN A 114 9.91 -38.94 9.82
N ARG A 115 10.74 -38.42 8.92
CA ARG A 115 12.15 -38.82 8.78
C ARG A 115 12.99 -38.34 9.96
N PHE A 116 12.72 -37.15 10.49
CA PHE A 116 13.46 -36.57 11.62
C PHE A 116 13.10 -37.19 12.98
N LEU A 117 11.88 -37.70 13.14
CA LEU A 117 11.41 -38.35 14.38
C LEU A 117 11.78 -39.84 14.45
N GLN A 118 12.43 -40.39 13.41
CA GLN A 118 12.87 -41.78 13.34
C GLN A 118 14.39 -41.95 13.50
N GLU A 119 15.12 -40.86 13.74
CA GLU A 119 16.54 -40.86 14.20
C GLU A 119 16.61 -40.59 15.71
#